data_AF-A0A507ZU75-F1
#
_entry.id   AF-A0A507ZU75-F1
#
_cell.length_a   1.000
_cell.length_b   1.000
_cell.length_c   1.000
_cell.angle_alpha   90.00
_cell.angle_beta   90.00
_cell.angle_gamma   90.00
#
_symmetry.space_group_name_H-M   'P 1'
#
loop_
_entity.id
_entity.type
_entity.pdbx_description
1 polymer ?
#
loop_
_entity_poly.entity_id
_entity_poly.type
_entity_poly.pdbx_seq_one_letter_code
_entity_poly.pdbx_strand_id
1 'polypeptide(L)' 'MNSQLLNTLIIVAGSALLLYAVITASDNVYIKIIGLILLMYGLYNATQKWVKDNKGDVNDEEND' A
#
# COMPACT_ATOMS: atom_id res chain seq x y z
N MET A 1 -8.40 2.86 15.38
CA MET A 1 -7.26 3.37 14.59
C MET A 1 -7.68 3.38 13.12
N ASN A 2 -7.60 4.52 12.42
CA ASN A 2 -8.15 4.64 11.07
C ASN A 2 -7.38 3.73 10.09
N SER A 3 -8.05 2.75 9.48
CA SER A 3 -7.44 1.76 8.57
C SER A 3 -6.81 2.38 7.32
N GLN A 4 -7.19 3.61 6.94
CA GLN A 4 -6.50 4.39 5.91
C GLN A 4 -5.10 4.81 6.36
N LEU A 5 -4.96 5.32 7.59
CA LEU A 5 -3.67 5.80 8.12
C LEU A 5 -2.65 4.67 8.19
N LEU A 6 -3.07 3.46 8.59
CA LEU A 6 -2.18 2.31 8.68
C LEU A 6 -1.65 1.89 7.29
N ASN A 7 -2.52 1.84 6.28
CA ASN A 7 -2.13 1.49 4.91
C ASN A 7 -1.16 2.53 4.33
N THR A 8 -1.45 3.83 4.52
CA THR A 8 -0.55 4.91 4.08
C THR A 8 0.80 4.83 4.78
N LEU A 9 0.82 4.54 6.09
CA LEU A 9 2.07 4.44 6.86
C LEU A 9 2.94 3.28 6.39
N ILE A 10 2.33 2.15 6.01
CA ILE A 10 3.03 1.00 5.40
C ILE A 10 3.63 1.38 4.04
N ILE A 11 2.88 2.10 3.19
CA ILE A 11 3.39 2.56 1.88
C ILE A 11 4.58 3.52 2.08
N VAL A 12 4.47 4.49 2.99
CA VAL A 12 5.56 5.44 3.28
C VAL A 12 6.78 4.70 3.82
N ALA A 13 6.61 3.74 4.73
CA ALA A 13 7.70 2.94 5.28
C ALA A 13 8.38 2.09 4.19
N GLY A 14 7.62 1.39 3.35
CA GLY A 14 8.15 0.59 2.25
C GLY A 14 8.89 1.44 1.20
N SER A 15 8.34 2.63 0.90
CA SER A 15 8.97 3.60 -0.01
C SER A 15 10.28 4.14 0.57
N ALA A 16 10.30 4.52 1.85
CA ALA A 16 11.51 4.99 2.53
C ALA A 16 12.61 3.92 2.57
N LEU A 17 12.24 2.66 2.78
CA LEU A 17 13.17 1.52 2.83
C LEU A 17 13.79 1.26 1.45
N LEU A 18 13.00 1.35 0.37
CA LEU A 18 13.51 1.26 -1.00
C LEU A 18 14.40 2.45 -1.37
N LEU A 19 14.00 3.68 -1.02
CA LEU A 19 14.82 4.87 -1.23
C LEU A 19 16.16 4.76 -0.50
N TYR A 20 16.15 4.30 0.76
CA TYR A 20 17.37 4.02 1.51
C TYR A 20 18.25 3.00 0.79
N ALA A 21 17.69 1.89 0.31
CA ALA A 21 18.43 0.86 -0.40
C ALA A 21 19.06 1.37 -1.71
N VAL A 22 18.39 2.30 -2.42
CA VAL A 22 18.91 2.94 -3.64
C VAL A 22 20.00 3.96 -3.31
N ILE A 23 19.76 4.87 -2.36
CA ILE A 23 20.68 5.97 -2.01
C ILE A 23 21.98 5.44 -1.41
N THR A 24 21.90 4.42 -0.55
CA THR A 24 23.09 3.82 0.07
C THR A 24 23.85 2.88 -0.87
N ALA A 25 23.41 2.74 -2.13
CA ALA A 25 23.91 1.76 -3.09
C ALA A 25 24.06 0.37 -2.43
N SER A 26 23.10 0.00 -1.58
CA SER A 26 23.21 -1.24 -0.82
C SER A 26 23.17 -2.42 -1.78
N ASP A 27 24.26 -3.18 -1.83
CA ASP A 27 24.34 -4.44 -2.59
C ASP A 27 23.50 -5.56 -1.96
N ASN A 28 22.93 -5.30 -0.77
CA ASN A 28 22.07 -6.24 -0.09
C ASN A 28 20.71 -6.34 -0.80
N VAL A 29 20.62 -7.28 -1.75
CA VAL A 29 19.41 -7.62 -2.52
C VAL A 29 18.22 -7.93 -1.61
N TYR A 30 18.43 -8.49 -0.42
CA TYR A 30 17.34 -8.82 0.50
C TYR A 30 16.61 -7.57 1.01
N ILE A 31 17.32 -6.46 1.24
CA ILE A 31 16.71 -5.19 1.65
C ILE A 31 15.78 -4.66 0.55
N LYS A 32 16.19 -4.77 -0.72
CA LYS A 32 15.39 -4.36 -1.88
C LYS A 32 14.12 -5.22 -2.01
N ILE A 33 14.25 -6.53 -1.85
CA ILE A 33 13.12 -7.47 -1.91
C ILE A 33 12.12 -7.19 -0.77
N ILE A 34 12.60 -7.03 0.46
CA ILE A 34 11.74 -6.75 1.63
C ILE A 34 11.02 -5.40 1.45
N GLY A 35 11.74 -4.36 1.01
CA GLY A 35 11.14 -3.06 0.71
C GLY A 35 10.06 -3.14 -0.36
N LEU A 36 10.28 -3.92 -1.42
CA LEU A 36 9.31 -4.14 -2.49
C LEU A 36 8.06 -4.87 -1.98
N ILE A 37 8.24 -5.95 -1.20
CA ILE A 37 7.12 -6.71 -0.64
C ILE A 37 6.27 -5.82 0.28
N LEU A 38 6.90 -5.04 1.16
CA LEU A 38 6.19 -4.12 2.05
C LEU A 38 5.42 -3.04 1.28
N LEU A 39 6.04 -2.47 0.23
CA LEU A 39 5.40 -1.47 -0.61
C LEU A 39 4.19 -2.06 -1.35
N MET A 40 4.35 -3.24 -1.97
CA MET A 40 3.26 -3.93 -2.65
C MET A 40 2.13 -4.33 -1.71
N TYR A 41 2.45 -4.79 -0.50
CA TYR A 41 1.46 -5.12 0.52
C TYR A 41 0.64 -3.88 0.95
N GLY A 42 1.33 -2.77 1.20
CA GLY A 42 0.67 -1.49 1.54
C GLY A 42 -0.24 -1.00 0.40
N LEU A 43 0.26 -1.06 -0.83
CA LEU A 43 -0.48 -0.65 -2.02
C LEU A 43 -1.71 -1.55 -2.26
N TYR A 44 -1.55 -2.87 -2.15
CA TYR A 44 -2.66 -3.82 -2.28
C TYR A 44 -3.79 -3.51 -1.28
N ASN A 45 -3.44 -3.29 -0.01
CA ASN A 45 -4.44 -2.95 1.01
C ASN A 45 -5.11 -1.59 0.76
N ALA A 46 -4.35 -0.59 0.27
CA ALA A 46 -4.91 0.70 -0.11
C ALA A 46 -5.90 0.57 -1.28
N THR A 47 -5.55 -0.19 -2.32
CA THR A 47 -6.40 -0.43 -3.48
C THR A 47 -7.65 -1.22 -3.11
N GLN A 48 -7.53 -2.28 -2.31
CA GLN A 48 -8.69 -3.04 -1.82
C GLN A 48 -9.64 -2.16 -1.02
N LYS A 49 -9.11 -1.28 -0.17
CA LYS A 49 -9.93 -0.32 0.56
C LYS A 49 -10.61 0.67 -0.38
N TRP A 50 -9.91 1.21 -1.37
CA TRP A 50 -10.51 2.11 -2.37
C TRP A 50 -11.62 1.42 -3.16
N VAL A 51 -11.41 0.16 -3.58
CA VAL A 51 -12.45 -0.63 -4.28
C VAL A 51 -13.65 -0.86 -3.38
N LYS A 52 -13.45 -1.17 -2.09
CA LYS A 52 -14.55 -1.38 -1.14
C LYS A 52 -15.33 -0.09 -0.89
N ASP A 53 -14.63 1.02 -0.68
CA ASP A 53 -15.24 2.31 -0.39
C ASP A 53 -16.01 2.85 -1.61
N ASN A 54 -15.64 2.47 -2.84
CA ASN A 54 -16.36 2.84 -4.08
C ASN A 54 -17.34 1.76 -4.61
N LYS A 55 -17.46 0.58 -3.96
CA LYS A 55 -18.39 -0.47 -4.38
C LYS A 55 -19.84 -0.25 -3.92
N GLY A 56 -20.06 0.71 -3.02
CA GLY A 56 -21.38 1.05 -2.48
C GLY A 56 -22.25 1.92 -3.39
N ASP A 57 -21.70 2.49 -4.47
CA ASP A 57 -22.42 3.46 -5.33
C ASP A 57 -23.18 2.79 -6.50
N VAL A 58 -23.08 1.46 -6.67
CA VAL A 58 -23.62 0.75 -7.85
C VAL A 58 -24.80 -0.18 -7.51
N ASN A 59 -25.19 -0.33 -6.23
CA ASN A 59 -26.25 -1.28 -5.83
C ASN A 59 -27.44 -0.67 -5.08
N ASP A 60 -27.55 0.66 -4.99
CA ASP A 60 -28.68 1.36 -4.34
C ASP A 60 -29.59 2.11 -5.34
N GLU A 61 -29.65 1.68 -6.61
CA GLU A 61 -30.60 2.21 -7.63
C GLU A 61 -31.42 1.10 -8.33
N GLU A 62 -31.68 -0.05 -7.69
CA GLU A 62 -32.52 -1.12 -8.28
C GLU A 62 -33.57 -1.65 -7.30
N ASN A 63 -34.18 -0.77 -6.49
CA ASN A 63 -35.44 -1.03 -5.79
C ASN A 63 -36.25 0.27 -5.61
N ASP A 64 -36.97 0.70 -6.66
CA ASP A 64 -38.33 1.28 -6.56
C ASP A 64 -39.05 1.21 -7.92
#